data_AF-A0A327MQT0-F1
#
_entry.id   AF-A0A327MQT0-F1
#
_cell.length_a   1.000
_cell.length_b   1.000
_cell.length_c   1.000
_cell.angle_alpha   90.00
_cell.angle_beta   90.00
_cell.angle_gamma   90.00
#
_symmetry.space_group_name_H-M   'P 1'
#
loop_
_entity.id
_entity.type
_entity.pdbx_description
1 polymer ?
#
loop_
_entity_poly.entity_id
_entity_poly.type
_entity_poly.pdbx_seq_one_letter_code
_entity_poly.pdbx_strand_id
1 'polypeptide(L)'
;MDRVQELLFITNRITKEYETLLPLLRDPEVAKAVSFLSELDSLAENYEFMAVDIVRLIDPGRAEKMQSDCLAQAKTPKAPRVPTRKTTNR
;
A
#
# COMPACT_ATOMS: atom_id res chain seq x y z
N MET A 1 11.23 23.69 18.78
CA MET A 1 11.30 23.60 17.31
C MET A 1 9.93 23.97 16.79
N ASP A 2 9.90 24.98 15.94
CA ASP A 2 8.69 25.73 15.58
C ASP A 2 7.87 24.97 14.54
N ARG A 3 6.54 24.90 14.69
CA ARG A 3 5.65 24.09 13.81
C ARG A 3 5.80 24.44 12.32
N VAL A 4 6.20 25.68 12.05
CA VAL A 4 6.49 26.20 10.72
C VAL A 4 7.69 25.50 10.07
N GLN A 5 8.72 25.18 10.85
CA GLN A 5 9.93 24.50 10.38
C GLN A 5 9.64 23.04 9.99
N GLU A 6 8.79 22.36 10.75
CA GLU A 6 8.33 21.00 10.46
C GLU A 6 7.47 20.96 9.19
N LEU A 7 6.55 21.92 9.02
CA LEU A 7 5.75 22.05 7.81
C LEU A 7 6.65 22.25 6.58
N LEU A 8 7.61 23.17 6.64
CA LEU A 8 8.56 23.42 5.54
C LEU A 8 9.38 22.18 5.19
N PHE A 9 9.79 21.40 6.19
CA PHE A 9 10.51 20.16 5.97
C PHE A 9 9.64 19.11 5.24
N ILE A 10 8.38 18.96 5.65
CA ILE A 10 7.43 18.04 5.02
C ILE A 10 7.17 18.47 3.57
N THR A 11 6.89 19.76 3.33
CA THR A 11 6.64 20.28 1.98
C THR A 11 7.83 20.02 1.06
N ASN A 12 9.05 20.28 1.53
CA ASN A 12 10.26 20.04 0.74
C ASN A 12 10.46 18.54 0.44
N ARG A 13 10.10 17.65 1.38
CA ARG A 13 10.13 16.21 1.14
C ARG A 13 9.14 15.80 0.05
N ILE A 14 7.90 16.27 0.15
CA ILE A 14 6.84 16.00 -0.84
C ILE A 14 7.26 16.49 -2.23
N THR A 15 7.83 17.71 -2.32
CA THR A 15 8.32 18.24 -3.60
C THR A 15 9.39 17.35 -4.23
N LYS A 16 10.36 16.88 -3.43
CA LYS A 16 11.42 15.99 -3.93
C LYS A 16 10.89 14.63 -4.38
N GLU A 17 9.96 14.06 -3.61
CA GLU A 17 9.28 12.81 -3.99
C GLU A 17 8.54 13.00 -5.33
N TYR A 18 7.83 14.11 -5.49
CA TYR A 18 7.14 14.45 -6.74
C TYR A 18 8.09 14.63 -7.93
N GLU A 19 9.21 15.36 -7.74
CA GLU A 19 10.24 15.52 -8.77
C GLU A 19 10.87 14.19 -9.20
N THR A 20 10.96 13.23 -8.27
CA THR A 20 11.47 11.88 -8.57
C THR A 20 10.49 11.06 -9.38
N LEU A 21 9.18 11.27 -9.20
CA LEU A 21 8.11 10.58 -9.92
C LEU A 21 7.81 11.21 -11.29
N LEU A 22 8.10 12.50 -11.48
CA LEU A 22 7.85 13.23 -12.72
C LEU A 22 8.42 12.56 -13.98
N PRO A 23 9.66 12.04 -14.00
CA PRO A 23 10.20 11.32 -15.16
C PRO A 23 9.45 10.01 -15.47
N LEU A 24 8.97 9.30 -14.45
CA LEU A 24 8.20 8.06 -14.63
C LEU A 24 6.82 8.35 -15.21
N LEU A 25 6.20 9.47 -14.84
CA LEU A 25 4.92 9.93 -15.41
C LEU A 25 5.03 10.43 -16.86
N ARG A 26 6.25 10.66 -17.36
CA ARG A 26 6.49 11.00 -18.78
C ARG A 26 6.55 9.78 -19.68
N ASP A 27 6.67 8.58 -19.12
CA ASP A 27 6.57 7.35 -19.90
C ASP A 27 5.11 7.16 -20.35
N PRO A 28 4.83 7.09 -21.66
CA PRO A 28 3.48 6.95 -22.17
C PRO A 28 2.79 5.66 -21.71
N GLU A 29 3.54 4.57 -21.46
CA GLU A 29 2.96 3.32 -20.97
C GLU A 29 2.59 3.42 -19.49
N VAL A 30 3.39 4.13 -18.69
CA VAL A 30 3.06 4.43 -17.29
C VAL A 30 1.82 5.31 -17.21
N ALA A 31 1.74 6.36 -18.02
CA ALA A 31 0.58 7.25 -18.06
C ALA A 31 -0.72 6.49 -18.41
N LYS A 32 -0.67 5.58 -19.39
CA LYS A 32 -1.81 4.72 -19.75
C LYS A 32 -2.20 3.81 -18.59
N ALA A 33 -1.22 3.13 -17.97
CA ALA A 33 -1.49 2.23 -16.86
C ALA A 33 -2.15 2.96 -15.67
N VAL A 34 -1.67 4.17 -15.34
CA VAL A 34 -2.24 4.99 -14.27
C VAL A 34 -3.67 5.45 -14.61
N SER A 35 -3.92 5.88 -15.86
CA SER A 35 -5.27 6.24 -16.30
C SER A 35 -6.24 5.07 -16.18
N PHE A 36 -5.83 3.90 -16.71
CA PHE A 36 -6.63 2.68 -16.65
C PHE A 36 -6.96 2.28 -15.21
N LEU A 37 -5.98 2.28 -14.31
CA LEU A 37 -6.21 1.94 -12.90
C LEU A 37 -7.14 2.95 -12.21
N SER A 38 -6.98 4.24 -12.51
CA SER A 38 -7.83 5.29 -11.94
C SER A 38 -9.29 5.18 -12.41
N GLU A 39 -9.49 4.87 -13.69
CA GLU A 39 -10.82 4.60 -14.26
C GLU A 39 -11.42 3.32 -13.68
N LEU A 40 -10.61 2.26 -13.51
CA LEU A 40 -11.03 1.00 -12.92
C LEU A 40 -11.44 1.18 -11.46
N ASP A 41 -10.69 1.95 -10.66
CA ASP A 41 -11.03 2.25 -9.27
C ASP A 41 -12.34 3.03 -9.18
N SER A 42 -12.51 4.05 -10.03
CA SER A 42 -13.76 4.83 -10.10
C SER A 42 -14.95 3.94 -10.46
N LEU A 43 -14.76 3.02 -11.40
CA LEU A 43 -15.79 2.07 -11.81
C LEU A 43 -16.10 1.10 -10.67
N ALA A 44 -15.08 0.55 -10.02
CA ALA A 44 -15.25 -0.39 -8.92
C ALA A 44 -16.02 0.24 -7.75
N GLU A 45 -15.69 1.49 -7.40
CA GLU A 45 -16.40 2.25 -6.36
C GLU A 45 -17.88 2.44 -6.69
N ASN A 46 -18.21 2.82 -7.92
CA ASN A 46 -19.60 3.05 -8.35
C ASN A 46 -20.49 1.80 -8.27
N TYR A 47 -19.89 0.62 -8.35
CA TYR A 47 -20.60 -0.66 -8.33
C TYR A 47 -20.31 -1.48 -7.07
N GLU A 48 -19.65 -0.88 -6.06
CA GLU A 48 -19.26 -1.54 -4.80
C GLU A 48 -18.43 -2.82 -5.00
N PHE A 49 -17.67 -2.91 -6.10
CA PHE A 49 -16.79 -4.04 -6.36
C PHE A 49 -15.50 -3.93 -5.55
N MET A 50 -15.10 -5.04 -4.92
CA MET A 50 -13.77 -5.16 -4.35
C MET A 50 -12.80 -5.79 -5.34
N ALA A 51 -11.51 -5.54 -5.14
CA ALA A 51 -10.46 -6.11 -5.99
C ALA A 51 -10.57 -7.65 -6.12
N VAL A 52 -10.99 -8.34 -5.05
CA VAL A 52 -11.22 -9.78 -5.05
C VAL A 52 -12.37 -10.18 -5.99
N ASP A 53 -13.42 -9.38 -6.07
CA ASP A 53 -14.57 -9.65 -6.94
C ASP A 53 -14.19 -9.48 -8.42
N ILE A 54 -13.41 -8.45 -8.73
CA ILE A 54 -12.86 -8.23 -10.07
C ILE A 54 -11.94 -9.40 -10.46
N VAL A 55 -11.02 -9.80 -9.59
CA VAL A 55 -10.13 -10.94 -9.83
C VAL A 55 -10.94 -12.23 -9.97
N ARG A 56 -12.00 -12.43 -9.18
CA ARG A 56 -12.86 -13.60 -9.28
C ARG A 56 -13.55 -13.73 -10.64
N LEU A 57 -13.88 -12.61 -11.28
CA LEU A 57 -14.47 -12.60 -12.62
C LEU A 57 -13.44 -12.91 -13.72
N ILE A 58 -12.18 -12.52 -13.53
CA ILE A 58 -11.11 -12.68 -14.53
C ILE A 58 -10.41 -14.05 -14.39
N ASP A 59 -10.02 -14.40 -13.17
CA ASP A 59 -9.31 -15.63 -12.82
C ASP A 59 -9.79 -16.14 -11.43
N PRO A 60 -10.82 -17.01 -11.43
CA PRO A 60 -11.38 -17.58 -10.20
C PRO A 60 -10.33 -18.30 -9.34
N GLY A 61 -9.40 -19.02 -9.97
CA GLY A 61 -8.38 -19.80 -9.25
C GLY A 61 -7.37 -18.92 -8.52
N ARG A 62 -7.12 -17.71 -9.02
CA ARG A 62 -6.30 -16.71 -8.32
C ARG A 62 -7.06 -16.00 -7.21
N ALA A 63 -8.36 -15.76 -7.38
CA ALA A 63 -9.20 -15.16 -6.35
C ALA A 63 -9.29 -16.06 -5.09
N GLU A 64 -9.41 -17.37 -5.27
CA GLU A 64 -9.40 -18.34 -4.18
C GLU A 64 -8.10 -18.26 -3.36
N LYS A 65 -6.95 -18.14 -4.03
CA LYS A 65 -5.64 -17.99 -3.38
C LYS A 65 -5.55 -16.69 -2.57
N MET A 66 -6.01 -15.58 -3.14
CA MET A 66 -6.03 -14.27 -2.45
C MET A 66 -6.89 -14.31 -1.18
N GLN A 67 -8.04 -14.98 -1.22
CA GLN A 67 -8.89 -15.14 -0.03
C GLN A 67 -8.19 -15.99 1.05
N SER A 68 -7.54 -17.08 0.66
CA SER A 68 -6.79 -17.92 1.62
C SER A 68 -5.61 -17.19 2.26
N ASP A 69 -4.91 -16.32 1.52
CA ASP A 69 -3.79 -15.54 2.04
C ASP A 69 -4.23 -14.46 3.03
N CYS A 70 -5.35 -13.78 2.76
CA CYS A 70 -5.96 -12.84 3.71
C CYS A 70 -6.38 -13.52 5.03
N LEU A 71 -6.94 -14.73 4.94
CA LEU A 71 -7.34 -15.51 6.13
C LEU A 71 -6.14 -16.07 6.90
N ALA A 72 -5.03 -16.36 6.22
CA ALA A 72 -3.79 -16.83 6.85
C ALA A 72 -3.11 -15.71 7.66
N GLN A 73 -3.12 -14.47 7.16
CA GLN A 73 -2.55 -13.32 7.88
C GLN A 73 -3.38 -12.87 9.09
N ALA A 74 -4.69 -13.12 9.10
CA ALA A 74 -5.56 -12.79 10.23
C ALA A 74 -5.38 -13.71 11.46
N LYS A 75 -4.73 -14.87 11.31
CA LYS A 75 -4.59 -15.90 12.37
C LYS A 75 -3.29 -15.83 13.18
N THR A 76 -2.44 -14.83 12.96
CA THR A 76 -1.27 -14.63 13.83
C THR A 76 -1.51 -13.52 14.85
N PRO A 77 -1.89 -13.83 16.10
CA PRO A 77 -1.72 -12.88 17.20
C PRO A 77 -0.21 -12.69 17.43
N LYS A 78 0.27 -11.46 17.27
CA LYS A 78 1.63 -11.07 17.68
C LYS A 78 1.80 -11.38 19.17
N ALA A 79 2.57 -12.40 19.51
CA ALA A 79 3.03 -12.59 20.89
C ALA A 79 3.88 -11.38 21.32
N PRO A 80 3.66 -10.81 22.51
CA PRO A 80 4.48 -9.71 23.00
C PRO A 80 5.88 -10.26 23.33
N ARG A 81 6.92 -9.72 22.68
CA ARG A 81 8.31 -9.98 23.05
C ARG A 81 8.57 -9.39 24.43
N VAL A 82 8.63 -10.22 25.45
CA VAL A 82 9.15 -9.87 26.78
C VAL A 82 10.69 -9.70 26.64
N PRO A 83 11.29 -8.57 27.04
CA PRO A 83 12.74 -8.43 27.02
C PRO A 83 13.36 -9.17 28.21
N THR A 84 14.11 -10.24 27.94
CA THR A 84 14.94 -10.93 28.92
C THR A 84 16.09 -10.02 29.35
N ARG A 85 15.96 -9.38 30.52
CA ARG A 85 17.10 -8.80 31.25
C ARG A 85 18.04 -9.94 31.63
N LYS A 86 19.23 -10.00 31.01
CA LYS A 86 20.34 -10.83 31.51
C LYS A 86 20.79 -10.25 32.86
N THR A 87 20.66 -11.06 33.90
CA THR A 87 21.32 -10.89 35.20
C THR A 87 22.83 -11.03 35.02
N THR A 88 23.57 -9.96 35.28
CA THR A 88 25.01 -10.03 35.55
C THR A 88 25.18 -10.60 36.96
N ASN A 89 25.85 -11.74 37.07
CA ASN A 89 26.33 -12.26 38.34
C ASN A 89 27.84 -12.49 38.25
N ARG A 90 28.52 -11.98 39.29
CA ARG A 90 29.90 -12.21 39.72
C ARG A 90 31.01 -11.42 39.05
#